data_AF-A0A367IJF1-F1
#
_entry.id   AF-A0A367IJF1-F1
#
_cell.length_a   1.000
_cell.length_b   1.000
_cell.length_c   1.000
_cell.angle_alpha   90.00
_cell.angle_beta   90.00
_cell.angle_gamma   90.00
#
_symmetry.space_group_name_H-M   'P 1'
#
loop_
_entity.id
_entity.type
_entity.pdbx_description
1 polymer ?
#
loop_
_entity_poly.entity_id
_entity_poly.type
_entity_poly.pdbx_seq_one_letter_code
_entity_poly.pdbx_strand_id
1 'polypeptide(L)'
;MAANYNQDGNMGRPRQGGNIPFSKMVFDGKRMRKAIQRRTVDYNHSVARWMQERVWIRDKRDIKFLRPDPNFIIDLLPPVAYIDNPMNSVTTKFVHTSTNKV
;
A
#
# COMPACT_ATOMS: atom_id res chain seq x y z
N MET A 1 12.18 -28.34 65.65
CA MET A 1 11.69 -29.13 64.51
C MET A 1 11.39 -28.16 63.38
N ALA A 2 12.29 -28.02 62.41
CA ALA A 2 12.16 -27.05 61.32
C ALA A 2 11.85 -27.78 60.01
N ALA A 3 10.91 -27.27 59.21
CA ALA A 3 10.53 -27.88 57.95
C ALA A 3 11.49 -27.47 56.81
N ASN A 4 11.98 -28.44 56.05
CA ASN A 4 12.81 -28.18 54.87
C ASN A 4 11.96 -27.57 53.74
N TYR A 5 12.36 -26.41 53.23
CA TYR A 5 11.87 -25.89 51.96
C TYR A 5 12.62 -26.58 50.81
N ASN A 6 12.02 -27.59 50.19
CA ASN A 6 12.53 -28.11 48.92
C ASN A 6 12.33 -27.08 47.80
N GLN A 7 13.35 -26.93 46.97
CA GLN A 7 13.34 -26.07 45.78
C GLN A 7 12.78 -26.84 44.55
N ASP A 8 12.83 -26.21 43.38
CA ASP A 8 12.66 -26.83 42.06
C ASP A 8 11.27 -27.36 41.66
N GLY A 9 10.21 -26.66 42.08
CA GLY A 9 8.88 -26.74 41.47
C GLY A 9 8.79 -26.03 40.10
N ASN A 10 9.49 -26.53 39.08
CA ASN A 10 9.44 -25.98 37.71
C ASN A 10 8.05 -26.17 37.07
N MET A 11 7.12 -25.24 37.32
CA MET A 11 5.78 -25.25 36.75
C MET A 11 5.85 -25.13 35.23
N GLY A 12 5.65 -26.27 34.55
CA GLY A 12 5.77 -26.39 33.10
C GLY A 12 4.83 -25.42 32.37
N ARG A 13 5.39 -24.32 31.84
CA ARG A 13 4.66 -23.38 30.99
C ARG A 13 4.00 -24.16 29.85
N PRO A 14 2.67 -24.10 29.65
CA PRO A 14 2.04 -24.80 28.54
C PRO A 14 2.62 -24.26 27.23
N ARG A 15 3.40 -25.09 26.54
CA ARG A 15 3.94 -24.79 25.20
C ARG A 15 2.81 -24.85 24.17
N GLN A 16 1.88 -23.91 24.23
CA GLN A 16 0.80 -23.77 23.26
C GLN A 16 1.25 -23.13 21.94
N GLY A 17 2.46 -23.49 21.49
CA GLY A 17 2.89 -23.43 20.10
C GLY A 17 2.26 -24.58 19.31
N GLY A 18 0.94 -24.77 19.45
CA GLY A 18 0.20 -25.78 18.70
C GLY A 18 0.26 -25.43 17.22
N ASN A 19 0.82 -26.32 16.41
CA ASN A 19 1.05 -26.06 15.00
C ASN A 19 -0.29 -26.15 14.25
N ILE A 20 -1.00 -25.01 14.16
CA ILE A 20 -2.35 -24.94 13.57
C ILE A 20 -2.25 -25.36 12.09
N PRO A 21 -2.93 -26.44 11.65
CA PRO A 21 -2.87 -26.87 10.26
C PRO A 21 -3.48 -25.79 9.36
N PHE A 22 -2.77 -25.45 8.28
CA PHE A 22 -3.18 -24.41 7.32
C PHE A 22 -4.63 -24.60 6.81
N SER A 23 -5.09 -25.85 6.67
CA SER A 23 -6.42 -26.23 6.18
C SER A 23 -7.60 -25.81 7.07
N LYS A 24 -7.39 -25.29 8.29
CA LYS A 24 -8.47 -24.77 9.15
C LYS A 24 -8.35 -23.29 9.49
N MET A 25 -7.61 -22.53 8.68
CA MET A 25 -7.50 -21.08 8.82
C MET A 25 -8.78 -20.35 8.33
N VAL A 26 -9.90 -20.49 9.03
CA VAL A 26 -11.11 -19.69 8.78
C VAL A 26 -10.76 -18.20 8.96
N PHE A 27 -11.16 -17.35 8.00
CA PHE A 27 -10.76 -15.94 7.95
C PHE A 27 -11.80 -14.97 8.55
N ASP A 28 -12.34 -15.32 9.72
CA ASP A 28 -13.48 -14.66 10.41
C ASP A 28 -13.26 -13.22 10.93
N GLY A 29 -12.12 -12.61 10.64
CA GLY A 29 -11.76 -11.26 11.07
C GLY A 29 -11.37 -11.09 12.55
N LYS A 30 -11.66 -12.05 13.43
CA LYS A 30 -11.51 -11.88 14.90
C LYS A 30 -10.05 -11.79 15.37
N ARG A 31 -9.09 -12.28 14.58
CA ARG A 31 -7.65 -12.15 14.86
C ARG A 31 -7.16 -10.75 14.52
N MET A 32 -6.83 -9.96 15.55
CA MET A 32 -6.18 -8.66 15.41
C MET A 32 -4.97 -8.70 14.47
N ARG A 33 -4.82 -7.67 13.64
CA ARG A 33 -3.66 -7.44 12.77
C ARG A 33 -3.01 -6.11 13.10
N LYS A 34 -1.70 -5.99 12.91
CA LYS A 34 -0.99 -4.71 13.02
C LYS A 34 -1.47 -3.75 11.92
N ALA A 35 -1.48 -2.45 12.22
CA ALA A 35 -1.59 -1.42 11.20
C ALA A 35 -0.36 -1.47 10.28
N ILE A 36 -0.57 -1.33 8.97
CA ILE A 36 0.48 -1.39 7.94
C ILE A 36 0.17 -0.32 6.89
N GLN A 37 1.15 0.53 6.57
CA GLN A 37 1.07 1.44 5.43
C GLN A 37 1.08 0.62 4.13
N ARG A 38 0.07 0.80 3.28
CA ARG A 38 -0.01 0.15 1.97
C ARG A 38 0.59 1.07 0.90
N ARG A 39 1.14 0.48 -0.16
CA ARG A 39 1.39 1.23 -1.40
C ARG A 39 0.04 1.66 -1.98
N THR A 40 -0.07 2.91 -2.39
CA THR A 40 -1.22 3.48 -3.07
C THR A 40 -0.78 4.12 -4.39
N VAL A 41 -1.72 4.23 -5.32
CA VAL A 41 -1.62 5.14 -6.47
C VAL A 41 -2.79 6.09 -6.32
N ASP A 42 -2.51 7.35 -6.03
CA ASP A 42 -3.52 8.38 -5.83
C ASP A 42 -3.54 9.32 -7.04
N TYR A 43 -4.72 9.47 -7.65
CA TYR A 43 -4.96 10.37 -8.79
C TYR A 43 -5.43 11.76 -8.35
N ASN A 44 -5.84 11.95 -7.09
CA ASN A 44 -6.43 13.20 -6.61
C ASN A 44 -5.45 14.38 -6.75
N HIS A 45 -4.16 14.15 -6.47
CA HIS A 45 -3.10 15.14 -6.68
C HIS A 45 -3.06 15.63 -8.15
N SER A 46 -2.96 14.69 -9.10
CA SER A 46 -2.91 15.01 -10.53
C SER A 46 -4.18 15.73 -11.00
N VAL A 47 -5.37 15.27 -10.56
CA VAL A 47 -6.64 15.94 -10.91
C VAL A 47 -6.69 17.35 -10.32
N ALA A 48 -6.28 17.56 -9.07
CA ALA A 48 -6.22 18.90 -8.47
C ALA A 48 -5.24 19.82 -9.22
N ARG A 49 -4.05 19.32 -9.57
CA ARG A 49 -3.05 20.04 -10.39
C ARG A 49 -3.62 20.43 -11.76
N TRP A 50 -4.36 19.53 -12.40
CA TRP A 50 -5.04 19.81 -13.67
C TRP A 50 -6.14 20.86 -13.54
N MET A 51 -6.94 20.84 -12.47
CA MET A 51 -7.98 21.85 -12.24
C MET A 51 -7.39 23.27 -12.09
N GLN A 52 -6.15 23.40 -11.58
CA GLN A 52 -5.41 24.66 -11.50
C GLN A 52 -4.81 25.09 -12.84
N GLU A 53 -4.08 24.19 -13.50
CA GLU A 53 -3.32 24.50 -14.72
C GLU A 53 -4.22 24.74 -15.94
N ARG A 54 -5.34 24.00 -16.08
CA ARG A 54 -6.27 24.10 -17.22
C ARG A 54 -6.97 25.46 -17.38
N VAL A 55 -6.90 26.33 -16.37
CA VAL A 55 -7.45 27.70 -16.43
C VAL A 55 -6.63 28.58 -17.39
N TRP A 56 -5.35 28.25 -17.57
CA TRP A 56 -4.38 29.06 -18.33
C TRP A 56 -3.95 28.39 -19.64
N ILE A 57 -4.17 27.08 -19.78
CA ILE A 57 -3.89 26.31 -21.00
C ILE A 57 -5.00 26.59 -22.03
N ARG A 58 -4.67 27.26 -23.12
CA ARG A 58 -5.56 27.57 -24.25
C ARG A 58 -5.41 26.55 -25.37
N ASP A 59 -4.16 26.16 -25.64
CA ASP A 59 -3.83 25.08 -26.58
C ASP A 59 -2.58 24.31 -26.15
N LYS A 60 -2.19 23.32 -26.96
CA LYS A 60 -1.08 22.39 -26.67
C LYS A 60 0.28 23.06 -26.46
N ARG A 61 0.48 24.31 -26.91
CA ARG A 61 1.71 25.07 -26.69
C ARG A 61 1.88 25.52 -25.24
N ASP A 62 0.79 25.64 -24.50
CA ASP A 62 0.78 26.01 -23.07
C ASP A 62 1.03 24.80 -22.15
N ILE A 63 1.01 23.57 -22.70
CA ILE A 63 1.19 22.34 -21.93
C ILE A 63 2.67 22.18 -21.54
N LYS A 64 2.93 22.30 -20.23
CA LYS A 64 4.25 22.07 -19.63
C LYS A 64 4.68 20.61 -19.81
N PHE A 65 5.86 20.39 -20.41
CA PHE A 65 6.44 19.06 -20.52
C PHE A 65 6.94 18.54 -19.16
N LEU A 66 6.53 17.33 -18.78
CA LEU A 66 6.95 16.68 -17.54
C LEU A 66 8.40 16.22 -17.67
N ARG A 67 9.31 16.78 -16.85
CA ARG A 67 10.72 16.37 -16.85
C ARG A 67 10.89 14.92 -16.38
N PRO A 68 11.78 14.12 -17.00
CA PRO A 68 11.98 12.70 -16.65
C PRO A 68 12.87 12.53 -15.40
N ASP A 69 12.53 13.22 -14.32
CA ASP A 69 13.24 13.16 -13.03
C ASP A 69 12.20 13.04 -11.88
N PRO A 70 12.46 12.23 -10.83
CA PRO A 70 11.48 11.93 -9.79
C PRO A 70 10.92 13.14 -9.03
N ASN A 71 11.67 14.25 -8.94
CA ASN A 71 11.24 15.44 -8.21
C ASN A 71 10.04 16.14 -8.88
N PHE A 72 9.84 15.92 -10.18
CA PHE A 72 8.73 16.50 -10.94
C PHE A 72 7.44 15.68 -10.92
N ILE A 73 7.36 14.61 -10.11
CA ILE A 73 6.12 13.83 -9.95
C ILE A 73 4.93 14.69 -9.45
N ILE A 74 5.21 15.83 -8.80
CA ILE A 74 4.21 16.83 -8.40
C ILE A 74 3.55 17.57 -9.59
N ASP A 75 4.16 17.54 -10.77
CA ASP A 75 3.65 18.15 -12.01
C ASP A 75 2.98 17.12 -12.94
N LEU A 76 2.84 15.86 -12.51
CA LEU A 76 2.12 14.82 -13.24
C LEU A 76 0.62 15.13 -13.30
N LEU A 77 0.11 15.36 -14.52
CA LEU A 77 -1.30 15.59 -14.81
C LEU A 77 -2.01 14.26 -15.17
N PRO A 78 -3.36 14.17 -15.11
CA PRO A 78 -4.08 12.97 -15.51
C PRO A 78 -4.10 12.81 -17.05
N PRO A 79 -4.43 11.63 -17.60
CA PRO A 79 -4.34 11.38 -19.04
C PRO A 79 -5.08 12.39 -19.94
N VAL A 80 -6.22 12.92 -19.48
CA VAL A 80 -7.01 13.95 -20.16
C VAL A 80 -6.28 15.29 -20.38
N ALA A 81 -5.15 15.52 -19.69
CA ALA A 81 -4.31 16.69 -19.89
C ALA A 81 -3.31 16.55 -21.05
N TYR A 82 -3.07 15.33 -21.56
CA TYR A 82 -2.16 15.08 -22.68
C TYR A 82 -2.83 14.27 -23.79
N ILE A 83 -3.96 14.77 -24.31
CA ILE A 83 -4.73 14.14 -25.40
C ILE A 83 -3.86 13.87 -26.64
N ASP A 84 -2.95 14.79 -26.96
CA ASP A 84 -1.98 14.66 -28.07
C ASP A 84 -0.89 13.60 -27.83
N ASN A 85 -0.77 13.03 -26.63
CA ASN A 85 0.28 12.07 -26.26
C ASN A 85 -0.27 10.87 -25.46
N PRO A 86 -0.89 9.89 -26.13
CA PRO A 86 -1.50 8.71 -25.48
C PRO A 86 -0.48 7.77 -24.80
N MET A 87 0.83 7.94 -25.01
CA MET A 87 1.86 7.17 -24.30
C MET A 87 1.84 7.40 -22.79
N ASN A 88 1.20 8.46 -22.31
CA ASN A 88 0.95 8.74 -20.90
C ASN A 88 0.20 7.61 -20.15
N SER A 89 -0.56 6.78 -20.88
CA SER A 89 -1.46 5.76 -20.34
C SER A 89 -0.90 4.34 -20.42
N VAL A 90 0.38 4.19 -20.78
CA VAL A 90 1.06 2.90 -20.90
C VAL A 90 1.52 2.43 -19.52
N THR A 91 0.63 1.72 -18.80
CA THR A 91 0.78 1.37 -17.37
C THR A 91 1.69 0.15 -17.10
N THR A 92 2.95 0.22 -17.50
CA THR A 92 3.95 -0.85 -17.27
C THR A 92 4.46 -0.96 -15.82
N LYS A 93 4.23 0.06 -14.99
CA LYS A 93 4.68 0.08 -13.58
C LYS A 93 3.80 -0.79 -12.69
N PHE A 94 4.29 -1.97 -12.32
CA PHE A 94 3.64 -2.86 -11.36
C PHE A 94 3.38 -2.20 -9.99
N VAL A 95 2.17 -2.38 -9.46
CA VAL A 95 1.72 -1.81 -8.17
C VAL A 95 1.61 -2.91 -7.10
N HIS A 96 0.71 -3.88 -7.32
CA HIS A 96 0.38 -4.96 -6.39
C HIS A 96 -0.34 -6.10 -7.12
N THR A 97 -0.20 -7.34 -6.63
CA THR A 97 -0.99 -8.50 -7.08
C THR A 97 -2.09 -8.76 -6.06
N SER A 98 -3.34 -8.47 -6.42
CA SER A 98 -4.51 -8.84 -5.61
C SER A 98 -4.86 -10.30 -5.83
N THR A 99 -4.77 -11.13 -4.79
CA THR A 99 -5.17 -12.55 -4.85
C THR A 99 -6.28 -12.86 -3.85
N ASN A 100 -7.16 -13.78 -4.23
CA ASN A 100 -8.15 -14.33 -3.32
C ASN A 100 -7.50 -15.23 -2.28
N LYS A 101 -8.20 -15.37 -1.14
CA LYS A 101 -7.71 -16.08 0.02
C LYS A 101 -8.14 -17.56 -0.02
N VAL A 102 -7.19 -18.42 -0.39
CA VAL A 102 -7.25 -19.89 -0.28
C VAL A 102 -6.86 -20.31 1.15
#